data_AF-K1JER0-F1
#
_entry.id   AF-K1JER0-F1
#
_cell.length_a   1.000
_cell.length_b   1.000
_cell.length_c   1.000
_cell.angle_alpha   90.00
_cell.angle_beta   90.00
_cell.angle_gamma   90.00
#
_symmetry.space_group_name_H-M   'P 1'
#
loop_
_entity.id
_entity.type
_entity.pdbx_description
1 polymer ?
#
loop_
_entity_poly.entity_id
_entity_poly.type
_entity_poly.pdbx_seq_one_letter_code
_entity_poly.pdbx_strand_id
1 'polypeptide(L)'
;MTEEQVRARRHRGRRHRRPSVRDLPEIFFCGDPHGTFDQINEAARLYSPDAMVILGDLQPPAPLHVVLEEALAYTDIWWIPGNHDTDSDEFYDRLWRSELAGHNLHGRVACVAGMRIGGLGGVFRGQIWMPDGNPNYYSPATFMRRVGQGNIWRGGVPRRHRSTIFPSVYGNLQRQKADILVTHEAPSCHKKGFCALDRLAKTMGVKWLFHGHQHEDRAYGMQGLILTRAVGYNGIVNLKGEVVVEAKLDPREEAALQATDEWRYMSDKNPIIVRDEDGHISLVPEGRECTPAILPVSEKVLAKLKAAQEEGGKTPALEEKGRKAQKSEQGGAPQGVRKQGDEEKRGRSHRSSRSRSGRDRWRRAKKPSQQQQG
;
A
#
# COMPACT_ATOMS: atom_id res chain seq x y z
N MET A 1 8.63 20.79 26.43
CA MET A 1 7.66 21.72 25.81
C MET A 1 6.32 21.51 26.48
N THR A 2 5.61 22.57 26.84
CA THR A 2 4.35 22.47 27.61
C THR A 2 3.15 22.27 26.70
N GLU A 3 2.11 21.59 27.19
CA GLU A 3 0.88 21.24 26.45
C GLU A 3 0.17 22.44 25.81
N GLU A 4 0.35 23.65 26.35
CA GLU A 4 -0.19 24.88 25.77
C GLU A 4 0.47 25.29 24.44
N GLN A 5 1.75 24.96 24.24
CA GLN A 5 2.46 25.27 22.98
C GLN A 5 2.00 24.36 21.83
N VAL A 6 1.56 23.14 22.14
CA VAL A 6 0.97 22.19 21.18
C VAL A 6 -0.44 22.66 20.78
N ARG A 7 -1.23 23.17 21.74
CA ARG A 7 -2.60 23.65 21.51
C ARG A 7 -2.65 24.96 20.72
N ALA A 8 -1.69 25.88 20.94
CA ALA A 8 -1.60 27.15 20.22
C ALA A 8 -1.21 27.00 18.73
N ARG A 9 -0.53 25.90 18.35
CA ARG A 9 -0.23 25.60 16.94
C ARG A 9 -1.42 25.06 16.15
N ARG A 10 -2.40 24.42 16.81
CA ARG A 10 -3.61 23.90 16.14
C ARG A 10 -4.58 24.98 15.62
N HIS A 11 -4.40 26.26 16.02
CA HIS A 11 -5.32 27.36 15.66
C HIS A 11 -4.73 28.47 14.78
N ARG A 12 -3.47 28.40 14.35
CA ARG A 12 -2.96 29.36 13.36
C ARG A 12 -3.36 28.92 11.96
N GLY A 13 -4.46 29.48 11.45
CA GLY A 13 -4.85 29.39 10.05
C GLY A 13 -3.64 29.61 9.14
N ARG A 14 -3.32 28.58 8.35
CA ARG A 14 -2.22 28.57 7.39
C ARG A 14 -2.46 29.73 6.43
N ARG A 15 -1.68 30.82 6.56
CA ARG A 15 -1.70 31.92 5.60
C ARG A 15 -1.38 31.34 4.23
N HIS A 16 -2.37 31.29 3.35
CA HIS A 16 -2.17 30.95 1.94
C HIS A 16 -1.07 31.85 1.36
N ARG A 17 0.12 31.29 1.14
CA ARG A 17 1.07 31.88 0.20
C ARG A 17 0.34 31.96 -1.15
N ARG A 18 0.22 33.17 -1.70
CA ARG A 18 -0.22 33.34 -3.09
C ARG A 18 0.81 32.61 -3.97
N PRO A 19 0.42 31.63 -4.80
CA PRO A 19 1.39 30.96 -5.66
C PRO A 19 1.81 31.94 -6.77
N SER A 20 3.08 32.33 -6.78
CA SER A 20 3.69 32.91 -7.97
C SER A 20 3.99 31.80 -8.98
N VAL A 21 3.65 32.02 -10.26
CA VAL A 21 4.11 31.29 -11.46
C VAL A 21 4.45 29.79 -11.26
N ARG A 22 3.38 28.98 -11.13
CA ARG A 22 3.22 27.53 -11.40
C ARG A 22 4.44 26.60 -11.26
N ASP A 23 4.93 26.41 -10.05
CA ASP A 23 5.48 25.09 -9.69
C ASP A 23 4.33 24.14 -9.35
N LEU A 24 4.39 22.89 -9.86
CA LEU A 24 3.46 21.84 -9.45
C LEU A 24 3.63 21.55 -7.96
N PRO A 25 2.54 21.23 -7.22
CA PRO A 25 2.66 20.87 -5.81
C PRO A 25 3.46 19.57 -5.64
N GLU A 26 4.18 19.47 -4.52
CA GLU A 26 4.86 18.23 -4.14
C GLU A 26 3.84 17.31 -3.46
N ILE A 27 3.32 16.35 -4.22
CA ILE A 27 2.38 15.34 -3.74
C ILE A 27 3.06 13.98 -3.80
N PHE A 28 3.03 13.24 -2.69
CA PHE A 28 3.56 11.89 -2.64
C PHE A 28 2.46 10.84 -2.70
N PHE A 29 2.78 9.71 -3.33
CA PHE A 29 1.90 8.55 -3.48
C PHE A 29 2.58 7.35 -2.82
N CYS A 30 1.87 6.70 -1.89
CA CYS A 30 2.41 5.63 -1.05
C CYS A 30 1.76 4.30 -1.41
N GLY A 31 2.58 3.33 -1.81
CA GLY A 31 2.15 2.00 -2.21
C GLY A 31 2.07 1.04 -1.02
N ASP A 32 0.95 0.33 -0.96
CA ASP A 32 0.73 -0.90 -0.18
C ASP A 32 1.51 -0.99 1.16
N PRO A 33 1.10 -0.25 2.21
CA PRO A 33 1.80 -0.22 3.50
C PRO A 33 1.75 -1.55 4.28
N HIS A 34 0.67 -2.34 4.13
CA HIS A 34 0.46 -3.62 4.82
C HIS A 34 0.74 -3.57 6.33
N GLY A 35 0.25 -2.53 7.00
CA GLY A 35 0.42 -2.34 8.44
C GLY A 35 1.72 -1.63 8.86
N THR A 36 2.62 -1.32 7.93
CA THR A 36 3.89 -0.61 8.20
C THR A 36 3.79 0.84 7.72
N PHE A 37 4.00 1.82 8.61
CA PHE A 37 3.81 3.25 8.30
C PHE A 37 5.02 4.12 8.60
N ASP A 38 6.11 3.54 9.12
CA ASP A 38 7.32 4.27 9.50
C ASP A 38 7.89 5.04 8.31
N GLN A 39 7.91 4.44 7.12
CA GLN A 39 8.37 5.07 5.89
C GLN A 39 7.52 6.27 5.47
N ILE A 40 6.22 6.26 5.78
CA ILE A 40 5.30 7.37 5.48
C ILE A 40 5.53 8.50 6.47
N ASN A 41 5.63 8.19 7.77
CA ASN A 41 5.93 9.15 8.83
C ASN A 41 7.30 9.81 8.63
N GLU A 42 8.33 9.02 8.32
CA GLU A 42 9.66 9.49 8.04
C GLU A 42 9.71 10.38 6.79
N ALA A 43 9.09 9.96 5.68
CA ALA A 43 9.03 10.77 4.47
C ALA A 43 8.29 12.10 4.69
N ALA A 44 7.19 12.09 5.44
CA ALA A 44 6.47 13.32 5.79
C ALA A 44 7.35 14.27 6.61
N ARG A 45 8.06 13.76 7.64
CA ARG A 45 8.98 14.57 8.46
C ARG A 45 10.13 15.14 7.64
N LEU A 46 10.75 14.34 6.78
CA LEU A 46 11.95 14.74 6.04
C LEU A 46 11.65 15.71 4.89
N TYR A 47 10.53 15.49 4.17
CA TYR A 47 10.24 16.22 2.94
C TYR A 47 9.12 17.25 3.09
N SER A 48 8.24 17.10 4.09
CA SER A 48 7.08 17.95 4.31
C SER A 48 6.30 18.27 3.02
N PRO A 49 5.86 17.24 2.26
CA PRO A 49 5.16 17.45 1.00
C PRO A 49 3.84 18.20 1.22
N ASP A 50 3.29 18.81 0.17
CA ASP A 50 2.01 19.51 0.24
C ASP A 50 0.86 18.55 0.57
N ALA A 51 0.94 17.30 0.11
CA ALA A 51 0.02 16.22 0.47
C ALA A 51 0.63 14.83 0.24
N MET A 52 0.05 13.81 0.89
CA MET A 52 0.35 12.39 0.64
C MET A 52 -0.92 11.61 0.36
N VAL A 53 -0.87 10.63 -0.54
CA VAL A 53 -2.00 9.76 -0.90
C VAL A 53 -1.62 8.29 -0.81
N ILE A 54 -2.26 7.54 0.08
CA ILE A 54 -2.02 6.11 0.27
C ILE A 54 -2.91 5.28 -0.65
N LEU A 55 -2.31 4.34 -1.40
CA LEU A 55 -2.92 3.64 -2.54
C LEU A 55 -3.56 2.28 -2.20
N GLY A 56 -4.08 2.14 -0.98
CA GLY A 56 -4.73 0.91 -0.53
C GLY A 56 -3.83 -0.02 0.28
N ASP A 57 -4.44 -1.11 0.75
CA ASP A 57 -3.85 -2.14 1.61
C ASP A 57 -3.09 -1.55 2.80
N LEU A 58 -3.79 -0.69 3.54
CA LEU A 58 -3.25 0.05 4.68
C LEU A 58 -3.11 -0.86 5.90
N GLN A 59 -4.16 -1.63 6.21
CA GLN A 59 -4.22 -2.56 7.35
C GLN A 59 -3.63 -1.99 8.67
N PRO A 60 -4.04 -0.79 9.11
CA PRO A 60 -3.34 -0.12 10.20
C PRO A 60 -3.47 -0.89 11.53
N PRO A 61 -2.41 -0.94 12.36
CA PRO A 61 -2.42 -1.65 13.65
C PRO A 61 -3.25 -0.95 14.73
N ALA A 62 -3.53 0.34 14.54
CA ALA A 62 -4.38 1.19 15.40
C ALA A 62 -5.23 2.12 14.49
N PRO A 63 -6.13 2.97 15.01
CA PRO A 63 -6.83 3.94 14.16
C PRO A 63 -5.86 4.78 13.31
N LEU A 64 -6.18 4.98 12.02
CA LEU A 64 -5.23 5.49 11.03
C LEU A 64 -4.56 6.81 11.43
N HIS A 65 -5.31 7.74 12.02
CA HIS A 65 -4.81 9.03 12.50
C HIS A 65 -3.80 8.92 13.66
N VAL A 66 -3.86 7.85 14.47
CA VAL A 66 -2.89 7.58 15.53
C VAL A 66 -1.60 7.06 14.93
N VAL A 67 -1.71 6.12 13.98
CA VAL A 67 -0.54 5.53 13.31
C VAL A 67 0.23 6.56 12.48
N LEU A 68 -0.47 7.55 11.94
CA LEU A 68 0.08 8.63 11.12
C LEU A 68 0.22 9.96 11.87
N GLU A 69 0.22 9.95 13.21
CA GLU A 69 0.29 11.17 14.02
C GLU A 69 1.49 12.05 13.65
N GLU A 70 2.66 11.44 13.42
CA GLU A 70 3.86 12.16 13.00
C GLU A 70 3.68 12.78 11.61
N ALA A 71 3.24 12.01 10.61
CA ALA A 71 3.04 12.54 9.26
C ALA A 71 2.03 13.70 9.23
N LEU A 72 0.94 13.60 10.00
CA LEU A 72 -0.09 14.64 10.09
C LEU A 72 0.43 15.97 10.65
N ALA A 73 1.58 15.99 11.33
CA ALA A 73 2.21 17.23 11.76
C ALA A 73 2.87 18.01 10.60
N TYR A 74 3.16 17.35 9.47
CA TYR A 74 3.91 17.92 8.35
C TYR A 74 3.09 18.05 7.07
N THR A 75 2.11 17.18 6.84
CA THR A 75 1.39 17.10 5.55
C THR A 75 -0.07 16.63 5.69
N ASP A 76 -0.88 16.93 4.67
CA ASP A 76 -2.25 16.44 4.58
C ASP A 76 -2.26 15.03 3.97
N ILE A 77 -2.90 14.08 4.65
CA ILE A 77 -2.92 12.67 4.23
C ILE A 77 -4.30 12.28 3.69
N TRP A 78 -4.31 11.70 2.50
CA TRP A 78 -5.47 11.13 1.83
C TRP A 78 -5.25 9.66 1.55
N TRP A 79 -6.33 8.93 1.29
CA TRP A 79 -6.22 7.49 1.05
C TRP A 79 -7.34 6.96 0.19
N ILE A 80 -7.08 5.83 -0.45
CA ILE A 80 -8.08 4.93 -1.01
C ILE A 80 -7.94 3.56 -0.33
N PRO A 81 -9.02 2.79 -0.14
CA PRO A 81 -8.92 1.43 0.38
C PRO A 81 -8.32 0.50 -0.67
N GLY A 82 -7.66 -0.58 -0.24
CA GLY A 82 -7.32 -1.76 -1.03
C GLY A 82 -8.25 -2.93 -0.77
N ASN A 83 -7.87 -4.14 -1.19
CA ASN A 83 -8.68 -5.33 -0.91
C ASN A 83 -8.55 -5.85 0.52
N HIS A 84 -7.39 -5.67 1.15
CA HIS A 84 -7.11 -6.21 2.49
C HIS A 84 -7.69 -5.35 3.61
N ASP A 85 -8.05 -4.10 3.34
CA ASP A 85 -8.65 -3.17 4.30
C ASP A 85 -10.04 -3.58 4.82
N THR A 86 -10.60 -4.66 4.26
CA THR A 86 -11.89 -5.23 4.65
C THR A 86 -11.79 -6.69 5.11
N ASP A 87 -10.58 -7.19 5.34
CA ASP A 87 -10.35 -8.57 5.76
C ASP A 87 -10.85 -8.83 7.18
N SER A 88 -10.81 -7.81 8.05
CA SER A 88 -11.30 -7.88 9.43
C SER A 88 -12.17 -6.67 9.79
N ASP A 89 -12.95 -6.80 10.87
CA ASP A 89 -13.74 -5.69 11.39
C ASP A 89 -12.84 -4.58 11.93
N GLU A 90 -11.70 -4.94 12.52
CA GLU A 90 -10.71 -4.02 13.09
C GLU A 90 -10.06 -3.17 12.00
N PHE A 91 -9.61 -3.76 10.88
CA PHE A 91 -9.05 -2.99 9.77
C PHE A 91 -10.07 -2.01 9.20
N TYR A 92 -11.31 -2.44 9.02
CA TYR A 92 -12.37 -1.54 8.59
C TYR A 92 -12.58 -0.40 9.59
N ASP A 93 -12.71 -0.70 10.88
CA ASP A 93 -13.02 0.32 11.89
C ASP A 93 -11.87 1.32 12.04
N ARG A 94 -10.62 0.86 12.00
CA ARG A 94 -9.44 1.72 12.08
C ARG A 94 -9.27 2.67 10.88
N LEU A 95 -9.96 2.41 9.76
CA LEU A 95 -9.97 3.27 8.59
C LEU A 95 -11.24 4.13 8.54
N TRP A 96 -12.40 3.49 8.41
CA TRP A 96 -13.70 4.17 8.19
C TRP A 96 -14.29 4.83 9.44
N ARG A 97 -13.76 4.55 10.64
CA ARG A 97 -14.14 5.24 11.88
C ARG A 97 -13.00 6.05 12.50
N SER A 98 -11.90 6.21 11.76
CA SER A 98 -10.81 7.11 12.18
C SER A 98 -11.16 8.57 11.93
N GLU A 99 -10.40 9.49 12.52
CA GLU A 99 -10.51 10.93 12.20
C GLU A 99 -10.21 11.23 10.73
N LEU A 100 -9.47 10.35 10.04
CA LEU A 100 -9.17 10.44 8.61
C LEU A 100 -10.24 9.78 7.71
N ALA A 101 -11.37 9.32 8.26
CA ALA A 101 -12.45 8.74 7.45
C ALA A 101 -12.94 9.70 6.35
N GLY A 102 -12.97 11.01 6.65
CA GLY A 102 -13.32 12.07 5.69
C GLY A 102 -12.30 12.31 4.58
N HIS A 103 -11.11 11.69 4.65
CA HIS A 103 -10.04 11.82 3.66
C HIS A 103 -9.99 10.62 2.68
N ASN A 104 -10.96 9.70 2.77
CA ASN A 104 -11.09 8.60 1.81
C ASN A 104 -11.54 9.11 0.44
N LEU A 105 -10.75 8.91 -0.62
CA LEU A 105 -11.04 9.37 -1.98
C LEU A 105 -11.90 8.41 -2.80
N HIS A 106 -12.20 7.20 -2.32
CA HIS A 106 -12.95 6.20 -3.09
C HIS A 106 -14.29 6.74 -3.60
N GLY A 107 -14.46 6.71 -4.94
CA GLY A 107 -15.70 7.08 -5.61
C GLY A 107 -15.93 8.58 -5.75
N ARG A 108 -14.95 9.42 -5.41
CA ARG A 108 -15.08 10.90 -5.47
C ARG A 108 -13.79 11.59 -5.93
N VAL A 109 -13.93 12.88 -6.20
CA VAL A 109 -12.83 13.81 -6.44
C VAL A 109 -12.73 14.81 -5.30
N ALA A 110 -11.53 15.10 -4.84
CA ALA A 110 -11.25 16.17 -3.88
C ALA A 110 -10.19 17.13 -4.43
N CYS A 111 -10.21 18.39 -3.96
CA CYS A 111 -9.14 19.34 -4.22
C CYS A 111 -8.07 19.19 -3.13
N VAL A 112 -6.88 18.73 -3.51
CA VAL A 112 -5.76 18.44 -2.62
C VAL A 112 -4.55 19.19 -3.15
N ALA A 113 -3.94 20.05 -2.33
CA ALA A 113 -2.81 20.90 -2.74
C ALA A 113 -3.07 21.69 -4.05
N GLY A 114 -4.32 22.10 -4.29
CA GLY A 114 -4.72 22.83 -5.51
C GLY A 114 -4.95 21.97 -6.75
N MET A 115 -4.85 20.64 -6.64
CA MET A 115 -5.05 19.67 -7.71
C MET A 115 -6.33 18.87 -7.48
N ARG A 116 -7.06 18.49 -8.54
CA ARG A 116 -8.20 17.59 -8.41
C ARG A 116 -7.72 16.15 -8.43
N ILE A 117 -7.83 15.46 -7.30
CA ILE A 117 -7.47 14.04 -7.19
C ILE A 117 -8.75 13.22 -7.12
N GLY A 118 -8.96 12.36 -8.12
CA GLY A 118 -10.00 11.33 -8.11
C GLY A 118 -9.47 10.03 -7.53
N GLY A 119 -10.25 9.35 -6.69
CA GLY A 119 -9.87 8.06 -6.12
C GLY A 119 -10.81 6.93 -6.51
N LEU A 120 -10.26 5.80 -6.92
CA LEU A 120 -10.98 4.54 -7.07
C LEU A 120 -10.25 3.42 -6.34
N GLY A 121 -10.47 3.35 -5.03
CA GLY A 121 -9.99 2.24 -4.21
C GLY A 121 -10.80 0.96 -4.39
N GLY A 122 -10.33 -0.10 -3.74
CA GLY A 122 -10.90 -1.44 -3.78
C GLY A 122 -10.51 -2.20 -5.04
N VAL A 123 -11.15 -3.34 -5.24
CA VAL A 123 -10.88 -4.28 -6.33
C VAL A 123 -12.13 -4.62 -7.12
N PHE A 124 -11.95 -5.01 -8.37
CA PHE A 124 -13.04 -5.61 -9.13
C PHE A 124 -13.31 -7.02 -8.58
N ARG A 125 -14.58 -7.41 -8.46
CA ARG A 125 -14.95 -8.76 -8.01
C ARG A 125 -16.01 -9.32 -8.94
N GLY A 126 -15.73 -10.46 -9.57
CA GLY A 126 -16.60 -11.04 -10.60
C GLY A 126 -18.03 -11.33 -10.14
N GLN A 127 -18.23 -11.60 -8.85
CA GLN A 127 -19.57 -11.70 -8.25
C GLN A 127 -20.42 -10.44 -8.46
N ILE A 128 -19.79 -9.26 -8.47
CA ILE A 128 -20.44 -7.97 -8.69
C ILE A 128 -20.29 -7.55 -10.14
N TRP A 129 -19.05 -7.36 -10.57
CA TRP A 129 -18.70 -6.91 -11.89
C TRP A 129 -17.23 -7.19 -12.16
N MET A 130 -16.96 -7.81 -13.31
CA MET A 130 -15.62 -7.92 -13.86
C MET A 130 -15.56 -7.16 -15.19
N PRO A 131 -14.79 -6.06 -15.28
CA PRO A 131 -14.84 -5.19 -16.43
C PRO A 131 -14.50 -5.84 -17.76
N ASP A 132 -15.02 -5.15 -18.77
CA ASP A 132 -15.41 -5.55 -20.13
C ASP A 132 -16.58 -6.54 -20.20
N GLY A 133 -16.86 -7.27 -19.10
CA GLY A 133 -18.10 -8.05 -18.94
C GLY A 133 -19.29 -7.23 -18.43
N ASN A 134 -20.49 -7.82 -18.57
CA ASN A 134 -21.71 -7.29 -17.99
C ASN A 134 -21.70 -7.41 -16.46
N PRO A 135 -22.15 -6.37 -15.72
CA PRO A 135 -22.25 -6.46 -14.27
C PRO A 135 -23.38 -7.39 -13.83
N ASN A 136 -23.12 -8.24 -12.84
CA ASN A 136 -24.16 -9.01 -12.15
C ASN A 136 -25.01 -8.10 -11.26
N TYR A 137 -24.38 -7.10 -10.63
CA TYR A 137 -25.03 -6.11 -9.78
C TYR A 137 -24.49 -4.71 -10.07
N TYR A 138 -25.38 -3.78 -10.39
CA TYR A 138 -24.99 -2.42 -10.75
C TYR A 138 -24.54 -1.57 -9.55
N SER A 139 -25.19 -1.76 -8.40
CA SER A 139 -24.97 -0.96 -7.19
C SER A 139 -25.01 -1.79 -5.91
N PRO A 140 -24.43 -1.27 -4.80
CA PRO A 140 -24.57 -1.88 -3.48
C PRO A 140 -26.04 -2.17 -3.13
N ALA A 141 -26.95 -1.24 -3.43
CA ALA A 141 -28.38 -1.41 -3.19
C ALA A 141 -28.99 -2.56 -4.01
N THR A 142 -28.61 -2.71 -5.29
CA THR A 142 -29.07 -3.84 -6.11
C THR A 142 -28.55 -5.18 -5.62
N PHE A 143 -27.32 -5.22 -5.11
CA PHE A 143 -26.73 -6.41 -4.54
C PHE A 143 -27.42 -6.80 -3.23
N MET A 144 -27.66 -5.83 -2.35
CA MET A 144 -28.34 -6.04 -1.05
C MET A 144 -29.72 -6.69 -1.17
N ARG A 145 -30.46 -6.46 -2.27
CA ARG A 145 -31.76 -7.12 -2.52
C ARG A 145 -31.66 -8.62 -2.76
N ARG A 146 -30.47 -9.14 -3.10
CA ARG A 146 -30.22 -10.58 -3.32
C ARG A 146 -29.41 -11.21 -2.19
N VAL A 147 -28.69 -10.40 -1.42
CA VAL A 147 -27.91 -10.87 -0.27
C VAL A 147 -28.88 -11.34 0.81
N GLY A 148 -28.77 -12.60 1.22
CA GLY A 148 -29.56 -13.16 2.33
C GLY A 148 -29.26 -12.43 3.65
N GLN A 149 -30.24 -12.36 4.55
CA GLN A 149 -30.16 -11.59 5.81
C GLN A 149 -28.90 -11.90 6.64
N GLY A 150 -28.45 -13.17 6.69
CA GLY A 150 -27.25 -13.57 7.43
C GLY A 150 -25.92 -13.03 6.87
N ASN A 151 -25.91 -12.45 5.67
CA ASN A 151 -24.73 -11.86 5.05
C ASN A 151 -24.69 -10.32 5.19
N ILE A 152 -25.75 -9.71 5.73
CA ILE A 152 -25.80 -8.27 5.96
C ILE A 152 -24.78 -7.91 7.05
N TRP A 153 -23.86 -7.01 6.72
CA TRP A 153 -22.84 -6.58 7.67
C TRP A 153 -23.03 -5.10 8.01
N ARG A 154 -23.38 -4.85 9.27
CA ARG A 154 -23.60 -3.51 9.86
C ARG A 154 -24.50 -2.62 8.97
N GLY A 155 -25.66 -3.15 8.60
CA GLY A 155 -26.67 -2.43 7.82
C GLY A 155 -26.32 -2.18 6.35
N GLY A 156 -25.31 -2.85 5.80
CA GLY A 156 -24.95 -2.73 4.39
C GLY A 156 -24.40 -4.01 3.80
N VAL A 157 -23.67 -3.87 2.68
CA VAL A 157 -23.06 -4.99 1.97
C VAL A 157 -22.15 -5.80 2.90
N PRO A 158 -22.00 -7.12 2.66
CA PRO A 158 -21.04 -7.95 3.38
C PRO A 158 -19.67 -7.26 3.42
N ARG A 159 -18.92 -7.42 4.51
CA ARG A 159 -17.68 -6.66 4.77
C ARG A 159 -16.71 -6.64 3.58
N ARG A 160 -16.46 -7.80 2.97
CA ARG A 160 -15.63 -7.96 1.75
C ARG A 160 -16.04 -7.05 0.58
N HIS A 161 -17.31 -6.69 0.50
CA HIS A 161 -17.86 -5.83 -0.55
C HIS A 161 -17.79 -4.33 -0.23
N ARG A 162 -17.28 -3.94 0.95
CA ARG A 162 -16.98 -2.53 1.27
C ARG A 162 -15.78 -2.00 0.47
N SER A 163 -14.91 -2.90 -0.02
CA SER A 163 -13.78 -2.63 -0.92
C SER A 163 -14.04 -3.16 -2.35
N THR A 164 -15.29 -3.38 -2.75
CA THR A 164 -15.60 -3.78 -4.14
C THR A 164 -15.90 -2.56 -5.00
N ILE A 165 -15.31 -2.51 -6.19
CA ILE A 165 -15.65 -1.51 -7.19
C ILE A 165 -17.00 -1.89 -7.84
N PHE A 166 -18.06 -1.17 -7.46
CA PHE A 166 -19.36 -1.30 -8.10
C PHE A 166 -19.43 -0.44 -9.38
N PRO A 167 -20.17 -0.89 -10.42
CA PRO A 167 -20.40 -0.10 -11.64
C PRO A 167 -20.97 1.30 -11.37
N SER A 168 -21.87 1.42 -10.39
CA SER A 168 -22.43 2.71 -9.96
C SER A 168 -21.38 3.67 -9.40
N VAL A 169 -20.39 3.17 -8.64
CA VAL A 169 -19.28 3.99 -8.11
C VAL A 169 -18.35 4.42 -9.23
N TYR A 170 -17.95 3.47 -10.08
CA TYR A 170 -17.14 3.74 -11.28
C TYR A 170 -17.82 4.79 -12.17
N GLY A 171 -19.10 4.60 -12.49
CA GLY A 171 -19.86 5.50 -13.35
C GLY A 171 -20.07 6.89 -12.73
N ASN A 172 -20.18 6.97 -11.40
CA ASN A 172 -20.23 8.26 -10.72
C ASN A 172 -18.91 9.03 -10.80
N LEU A 173 -17.79 8.32 -10.65
CA LEU A 173 -16.47 8.91 -10.77
C LEU A 173 -16.18 9.34 -12.21
N GLN A 174 -16.60 8.54 -13.20
CA GLN A 174 -16.42 8.84 -14.63
C GLN A 174 -17.06 10.15 -15.08
N ARG A 175 -18.13 10.61 -14.41
CA ARG A 175 -18.80 11.89 -14.72
C ARG A 175 -18.07 13.11 -14.15
N GLN A 176 -17.05 12.91 -13.32
CA GLN A 176 -16.28 13.99 -12.70
C GLN A 176 -15.01 14.29 -13.51
N LYS A 177 -14.35 15.41 -13.22
CA LYS A 177 -13.06 15.78 -13.81
C LYS A 177 -11.97 15.77 -12.75
N ALA A 178 -10.83 15.19 -13.09
CA ALA A 178 -9.67 15.10 -12.19
C ALA A 178 -8.38 15.33 -12.98
N ASP A 179 -7.38 15.90 -12.30
CA ASP A 179 -6.04 16.06 -12.85
C ASP A 179 -5.20 14.81 -12.57
N ILE A 180 -5.43 14.19 -11.41
CA ILE A 180 -4.76 12.96 -10.93
C ILE A 180 -5.83 11.90 -10.66
N LEU A 181 -5.60 10.66 -11.08
CA LEU A 181 -6.39 9.50 -10.69
C LEU A 181 -5.52 8.54 -9.88
N VAL A 182 -5.96 8.20 -8.68
CA VAL A 182 -5.36 7.15 -7.86
C VAL A 182 -6.28 5.93 -7.82
N THR A 183 -5.73 4.76 -8.11
CA THR A 183 -6.46 3.49 -8.08
C THR A 183 -5.71 2.47 -7.24
N HIS A 184 -6.41 1.49 -6.68
CA HIS A 184 -5.70 0.35 -6.09
C HIS A 184 -5.38 -0.66 -7.20
N GLU A 185 -6.39 -1.06 -7.96
CA GLU A 185 -6.24 -1.89 -9.16
C GLU A 185 -5.39 -1.23 -10.25
N ALA A 186 -4.68 -2.06 -11.03
CA ALA A 186 -3.80 -1.60 -12.09
C ALA A 186 -4.55 -1.32 -13.41
N PRO A 187 -4.16 -0.29 -14.20
CA PRO A 187 -4.64 -0.05 -15.56
C PRO A 187 -4.08 -1.07 -16.57
N SER A 188 -4.57 -1.07 -17.82
CA SER A 188 -4.28 -2.16 -18.78
C SER A 188 -2.82 -2.29 -19.20
N CYS A 189 -1.99 -1.28 -18.95
CA CYS A 189 -0.55 -1.37 -19.18
C CYS A 189 0.14 -2.38 -18.25
N HIS A 190 -0.54 -2.83 -17.18
CA HIS A 190 -0.13 -3.96 -16.38
C HIS A 190 -0.82 -5.25 -16.84
N LYS A 191 -0.10 -6.39 -16.80
CA LYS A 191 -0.59 -7.71 -17.26
C LYS A 191 -1.88 -8.19 -16.60
N LYS A 192 -2.07 -7.83 -15.31
CA LYS A 192 -3.29 -8.12 -14.53
C LYS A 192 -4.26 -6.93 -14.45
N GLY A 193 -4.00 -5.87 -15.21
CA GLY A 193 -4.74 -4.63 -15.13
C GLY A 193 -5.99 -4.59 -16.01
N PHE A 194 -6.71 -3.47 -15.92
CA PHE A 194 -8.06 -3.33 -16.49
C PHE A 194 -8.19 -2.13 -17.44
N CYS A 195 -8.61 -2.40 -18.69
CA CYS A 195 -8.94 -1.36 -19.69
C CYS A 195 -10.03 -0.38 -19.23
N ALA A 196 -10.85 -0.78 -18.25
CA ALA A 196 -11.82 0.12 -17.64
C ALA A 196 -11.15 1.32 -16.94
N LEU A 197 -9.99 1.13 -16.31
CA LEU A 197 -9.30 2.23 -15.63
C LEU A 197 -8.69 3.21 -16.62
N ASP A 198 -8.22 2.75 -17.78
CA ASP A 198 -7.76 3.65 -18.84
C ASP A 198 -8.90 4.50 -19.38
N ARG A 199 -10.07 3.87 -19.61
CA ARG A 199 -11.28 4.57 -20.07
C ARG A 199 -11.74 5.60 -19.06
N LEU A 200 -11.70 5.25 -17.78
CA LEU A 200 -12.00 6.16 -16.68
C LEU A 200 -11.06 7.37 -16.70
N ALA A 201 -9.75 7.13 -16.70
CA ALA A 201 -8.73 8.17 -16.69
C ALA A 201 -8.86 9.12 -17.89
N LYS A 202 -9.03 8.57 -19.10
CA LYS A 202 -9.28 9.33 -20.33
C LYS A 202 -10.55 10.17 -20.25
N THR A 203 -11.67 9.59 -19.78
CA THR A 203 -12.96 10.31 -19.70
C THR A 203 -12.89 11.46 -18.68
N MET A 204 -12.20 11.25 -17.58
CA MET A 204 -12.03 12.25 -16.52
C MET A 204 -11.04 13.37 -16.90
N GLY A 205 -10.26 13.20 -17.98
CA GLY A 205 -9.24 14.18 -18.40
C GLY A 205 -7.98 14.18 -17.52
N VAL A 206 -7.66 13.02 -16.96
CA VAL A 206 -6.53 12.81 -16.05
C VAL A 206 -5.21 12.94 -16.80
N LYS A 207 -4.20 13.49 -16.13
CA LYS A 207 -2.83 13.62 -16.63
C LYS A 207 -1.85 12.70 -15.91
N TRP A 208 -2.14 12.33 -14.67
CA TRP A 208 -1.32 11.42 -13.86
C TRP A 208 -2.18 10.29 -13.28
N LEU A 209 -1.75 9.04 -13.47
CA LEU A 209 -2.39 7.86 -12.92
C LEU A 209 -1.40 7.08 -12.06
N PHE A 210 -1.73 6.91 -10.78
CA PHE A 210 -0.94 6.10 -9.84
C PHE A 210 -1.76 4.91 -9.35
N HIS A 211 -1.13 3.74 -9.25
CA HIS A 211 -1.77 2.57 -8.67
C HIS A 211 -0.89 1.75 -7.73
N GLY A 212 -1.52 0.99 -6.82
CA GLY A 212 -0.87 0.01 -5.93
C GLY A 212 -1.18 -1.43 -6.34
N HIS A 213 -1.52 -2.27 -5.35
CA HIS A 213 -2.03 -3.65 -5.45
C HIS A 213 -1.06 -4.71 -5.98
N GLN A 214 -0.23 -4.38 -6.97
CA GLN A 214 0.65 -5.37 -7.61
C GLN A 214 1.99 -5.53 -6.91
N HIS A 215 2.30 -4.69 -5.92
CA HIS A 215 3.59 -4.70 -5.21
C HIS A 215 4.78 -4.60 -6.19
N GLU A 216 4.56 -3.91 -7.30
CA GLU A 216 5.50 -3.71 -8.39
C GLU A 216 5.84 -2.22 -8.46
N ASP A 217 7.11 -1.88 -8.29
CA ASP A 217 7.56 -0.50 -8.54
C ASP A 217 7.92 -0.33 -10.02
N ARG A 218 6.93 0.10 -10.82
CA ARG A 218 7.10 0.24 -12.28
C ARG A 218 6.70 1.60 -12.82
N ALA A 219 7.60 2.23 -13.57
CA ALA A 219 7.31 3.40 -14.39
C ALA A 219 6.84 2.95 -15.80
N TYR A 220 5.55 3.07 -16.09
CA TYR A 220 5.01 2.76 -17.43
C TYR A 220 5.22 3.92 -18.42
N GLY A 221 5.64 5.08 -17.93
CA GLY A 221 5.78 6.29 -18.74
C GLY A 221 4.43 6.80 -19.25
N MET A 222 4.46 7.39 -20.45
CA MET A 222 3.30 8.06 -21.03
C MET A 222 2.39 7.08 -21.77
N GLN A 223 1.17 6.91 -21.27
CA GLN A 223 0.12 6.11 -21.89
C GLN A 223 -0.85 7.04 -22.63
N GLY A 224 -0.45 7.44 -23.85
CA GLY A 224 -1.11 8.50 -24.60
C GLY A 224 -0.76 9.89 -24.05
N LEU A 225 -1.65 10.49 -23.25
CA LEU A 225 -1.42 11.78 -22.58
C LEU A 225 -1.40 11.66 -21.04
N ILE A 226 -1.38 10.43 -20.53
CA ILE A 226 -1.48 10.12 -19.11
C ILE A 226 -0.16 9.50 -18.63
N LEU A 227 0.57 10.19 -17.76
CA LEU A 227 1.73 9.62 -17.09
C LEU A 227 1.25 8.56 -16.11
N THR A 228 1.68 7.32 -16.29
CA THR A 228 1.19 6.18 -15.50
C THR A 228 2.33 5.54 -14.71
N ARG A 229 2.11 5.32 -13.41
CA ARG A 229 3.12 4.83 -12.46
C ARG A 229 2.50 3.84 -11.46
N ALA A 230 3.03 2.62 -11.40
CA ALA A 230 2.78 1.74 -10.26
C ALA A 230 3.59 2.23 -9.06
N VAL A 231 3.11 2.07 -7.83
CA VAL A 231 3.89 2.34 -6.62
C VAL A 231 4.05 1.01 -5.90
N GLY A 232 5.30 0.59 -5.70
CA GLY A 232 5.60 -0.71 -5.11
C GLY A 232 5.31 -0.81 -3.62
N TYR A 233 5.46 -2.01 -3.09
CA TYR A 233 5.21 -2.35 -1.68
C TYR A 233 6.07 -1.49 -0.75
N ASN A 234 5.43 -0.78 0.20
CA ASN A 234 6.08 0.22 1.06
C ASN A 234 6.86 1.33 0.33
N GLY A 235 6.67 1.50 -0.99
CA GLY A 235 7.34 2.53 -1.78
C GLY A 235 6.63 3.86 -1.72
N ILE A 236 7.38 4.94 -1.97
CA ILE A 236 6.82 6.30 -2.09
C ILE A 236 7.40 6.97 -3.33
N VAL A 237 6.51 7.51 -4.17
CA VAL A 237 6.89 8.30 -5.36
C VAL A 237 6.25 9.68 -5.31
N ASN A 238 6.86 10.67 -5.97
CA ASN A 238 6.27 12.00 -6.10
C ASN A 238 5.37 12.11 -7.35
N LEU A 239 4.74 13.28 -7.54
CA LEU A 239 3.88 13.58 -8.69
C LEU A 239 4.57 13.46 -10.06
N LYS A 240 5.90 13.63 -10.12
CA LYS A 240 6.68 13.44 -11.34
C LYS A 240 6.97 11.96 -11.63
N GLY A 241 6.62 11.06 -10.70
CA GLY A 241 6.91 9.63 -10.77
C GLY A 241 8.31 9.26 -10.28
N GLU A 242 9.04 10.21 -9.69
CA GLU A 242 10.37 10.00 -9.13
C GLU A 242 10.27 9.29 -7.78
N VAL A 243 11.20 8.38 -7.50
CA VAL A 243 11.24 7.61 -6.25
C VAL A 243 11.74 8.49 -5.11
N VAL A 244 10.94 8.55 -4.04
CA VAL A 244 11.24 9.23 -2.76
C VAL A 244 11.71 8.21 -1.73
N VAL A 245 10.99 7.09 -1.62
CA VAL A 245 11.38 5.93 -0.80
C VAL A 245 11.29 4.70 -1.68
N GLU A 246 12.36 3.92 -1.73
CA GLU A 246 12.41 2.67 -2.51
C GLU A 246 11.35 1.70 -2.03
N ALA A 247 10.70 1.03 -2.98
CA ALA A 247 9.83 -0.08 -2.65
C ALA A 247 10.63 -1.23 -2.04
N LYS A 248 10.02 -1.97 -1.12
CA LYS A 248 10.60 -3.21 -0.61
C LYS A 248 10.08 -4.38 -1.42
N LEU A 249 10.77 -5.51 -1.34
CA LEU A 249 10.25 -6.76 -1.91
C LEU A 249 9.02 -7.21 -1.11
N ASP A 250 7.99 -7.74 -1.77
CA ASP A 250 6.85 -8.34 -1.08
C ASP A 250 7.36 -9.48 -0.18
N PRO A 251 6.97 -9.57 1.10
CA PRO A 251 7.39 -10.65 1.99
C PRO A 251 7.15 -12.07 1.44
N ARG A 252 6.11 -12.26 0.61
CA ARG A 252 5.84 -13.54 -0.06
C ARG A 252 6.87 -13.87 -1.13
N GLU A 253 7.28 -12.85 -1.87
CA GLU A 253 8.29 -12.96 -2.93
C GLU A 253 9.68 -13.10 -2.33
N GLU A 254 9.97 -12.36 -1.27
CA GLU A 254 11.18 -12.51 -0.48
C GLU A 254 11.30 -13.94 0.07
N ALA A 255 10.24 -14.47 0.69
CA ALA A 255 10.24 -15.85 1.17
C ALA A 255 10.42 -16.87 0.05
N ALA A 256 9.81 -16.65 -1.13
CA ALA A 256 9.99 -17.52 -2.29
C ALA A 256 11.42 -17.47 -2.84
N LEU A 257 12.01 -16.28 -2.90
CA LEU A 257 13.38 -16.05 -3.35
C LEU A 257 14.40 -16.68 -2.38
N GLN A 258 14.21 -16.48 -1.07
CA GLN A 258 15.03 -17.08 -0.02
C GLN A 258 14.99 -18.62 -0.03
N ALA A 259 13.91 -19.21 -0.55
CA ALA A 259 13.78 -20.65 -0.70
C ALA A 259 14.56 -21.21 -1.91
N THR A 260 15.12 -20.37 -2.79
CA THR A 260 15.90 -20.80 -3.96
C THR A 260 17.37 -21.08 -3.62
N ASP A 261 17.97 -22.05 -4.30
CA ASP A 261 19.41 -22.30 -4.19
C ASP A 261 20.24 -21.16 -4.81
N GLU A 262 19.67 -20.41 -5.75
CA GLU A 262 20.28 -19.22 -6.36
C GLU A 262 20.51 -18.11 -5.32
N TRP A 263 19.52 -17.83 -4.46
CA TRP A 263 19.68 -16.87 -3.36
C TRP A 263 20.77 -17.30 -2.37
N ARG A 264 20.83 -18.59 -2.01
CA ARG A 264 21.90 -19.12 -1.14
C ARG A 264 23.29 -18.92 -1.73
N TYR A 265 23.42 -18.97 -3.06
CA TYR A 265 24.69 -18.80 -3.75
C TYR A 265 25.07 -17.33 -4.00
N MET A 266 24.08 -16.44 -4.09
CA MET A 266 24.27 -15.05 -4.49
C MET A 266 24.08 -14.02 -3.37
N SER A 267 23.47 -14.37 -2.24
CA SER A 267 23.20 -13.43 -1.14
C SER A 267 24.44 -12.69 -0.63
N ASP A 268 25.57 -13.37 -0.51
CA ASP A 268 26.85 -12.75 -0.10
C ASP A 268 27.52 -11.88 -1.18
N LYS A 269 26.95 -11.84 -2.40
CA LYS A 269 27.52 -11.17 -3.58
C LYS A 269 26.75 -9.90 -3.97
N ASN A 270 25.97 -9.34 -3.05
CA ASN A 270 25.18 -8.12 -3.24
C ASN A 270 24.37 -8.11 -4.57
N PRO A 271 23.45 -9.07 -4.76
CA PRO A 271 22.79 -9.26 -6.04
C PRO A 271 21.75 -8.17 -6.28
N ILE A 272 21.67 -7.70 -7.53
CA ILE A 272 20.60 -6.82 -8.00
C ILE A 272 19.37 -7.68 -8.26
N ILE A 273 18.26 -7.34 -7.62
CA ILE A 273 16.96 -7.98 -7.85
C ILE A 273 16.31 -7.34 -9.07
N VAL A 274 16.08 -8.14 -10.12
CA VAL A 274 15.49 -7.70 -11.38
C VAL A 274 14.15 -8.39 -11.58
N ARG A 275 13.12 -7.63 -11.96
CA ARG A 275 11.80 -8.14 -12.32
C ARG A 275 11.58 -7.89 -13.80
N ASP A 276 11.33 -8.95 -14.55
CA ASP A 276 11.02 -8.84 -15.98
C ASP A 276 9.56 -8.43 -16.23
N GLU A 277 9.20 -8.27 -17.50
CA GLU A 277 7.84 -7.88 -17.89
C GLU A 277 6.77 -8.93 -17.55
N ASP A 278 7.18 -10.18 -17.35
CA ASP A 278 6.31 -11.28 -16.96
C ASP A 278 6.13 -11.39 -15.44
N GLY A 279 6.84 -10.56 -14.66
CA GLY A 279 6.83 -10.53 -13.21
C GLY A 279 7.80 -11.53 -12.58
N HIS A 280 8.65 -12.17 -13.37
CA HIS A 280 9.64 -13.11 -12.86
C HIS A 280 10.80 -12.36 -12.22
N ILE A 281 11.17 -12.79 -11.01
CA ILE A 281 12.27 -12.22 -10.24
C ILE A 281 13.52 -13.02 -10.51
N SER A 282 14.60 -12.34 -10.87
CA SER A 282 15.93 -12.92 -11.07
C SER A 282 16.98 -12.15 -10.27
N LEU A 283 18.04 -12.86 -9.88
CA LEU A 283 19.20 -12.28 -9.21
C LEU A 283 20.30 -12.06 -10.24
N VAL A 284 20.74 -10.81 -10.38
CA VAL A 284 21.81 -10.44 -11.30
C VAL A 284 23.01 -9.96 -10.49
N PRO A 285 24.25 -10.36 -10.83
CA PRO A 285 25.44 -9.82 -10.17
C PRO A 285 25.56 -8.30 -10.35
N GLU A 286 26.14 -7.63 -9.37
CA GLU A 286 26.46 -6.20 -9.45
C GLU A 286 27.36 -5.90 -10.67
N GLY A 287 27.03 -4.86 -11.44
CA GLY A 287 27.80 -4.42 -12.61
C GLY A 287 27.26 -4.80 -14.01
N ARG A 288 26.09 -5.46 -14.09
CA ARG A 288 25.39 -5.68 -15.37
C ARG A 288 24.35 -4.58 -15.60
N GLU A 289 24.28 -4.02 -16.81
CA GLU A 289 23.20 -3.09 -17.18
C GLU A 289 21.85 -3.83 -17.13
N CYS A 290 21.04 -3.53 -16.12
CA CYS A 290 19.70 -4.08 -15.96
C CYS A 290 18.81 -3.05 -15.27
N THR A 291 17.50 -3.12 -15.51
CA THR A 291 16.52 -2.27 -14.81
C THR A 291 16.09 -3.00 -13.54
N PRO A 292 16.41 -2.48 -12.34
CA PRO A 292 16.11 -3.17 -11.10
C PRO A 292 14.60 -3.20 -10.82
N ALA A 293 14.14 -4.26 -10.15
CA ALA A 293 12.74 -4.45 -9.73
C ALA A 293 12.29 -3.41 -8.70
N ILE A 294 13.26 -2.94 -7.93
CA ILE A 294 13.16 -1.91 -6.91
C ILE A 294 14.12 -0.84 -7.37
N LEU A 295 13.59 0.30 -7.80
CA LEU A 295 14.42 1.39 -8.29
C LEU A 295 15.28 1.95 -7.15
N PRO A 296 16.59 2.15 -7.36
CA PRO A 296 17.43 2.81 -6.38
C PRO A 296 17.04 4.28 -6.20
N VAL A 297 17.31 4.84 -5.01
CA VAL A 297 16.98 6.22 -4.62
C VAL A 297 17.49 7.22 -5.66
N SER A 298 16.68 8.23 -6.01
CA SER A 298 17.13 9.38 -6.80
C SER A 298 18.32 10.06 -6.12
N GLU A 299 19.41 10.35 -6.85
CA GLU A 299 20.60 11.01 -6.29
C GLU A 299 20.29 12.32 -5.52
N LYS A 300 19.24 13.04 -5.94
CA LYS A 300 18.75 14.26 -5.26
C LYS A 300 18.17 13.97 -3.88
N VAL A 301 17.51 12.83 -3.72
CA VAL A 301 16.91 12.35 -2.47
C VAL A 301 18.02 11.84 -1.55
N LEU A 302 19.00 11.11 -2.10
CA LEU A 302 20.19 10.68 -1.36
C LEU A 302 20.97 11.90 -0.79
N ALA A 303 21.09 12.98 -1.56
CA ALA A 303 21.71 14.22 -1.12
C ALA A 303 20.93 14.91 0.02
N LYS A 304 19.59 14.91 -0.04
CA LYS A 304 18.74 15.45 1.04
C LYS A 304 18.78 14.58 2.31
N LEU A 305 18.81 13.26 2.18
CA LEU A 305 18.96 12.32 3.29
C LEU A 305 20.30 12.51 4.00
N LYS A 306 21.39 12.69 3.23
CA LYS A 306 22.72 13.00 3.78
C LYS A 306 22.73 14.35 4.50
N ALA A 307 22.15 15.40 3.91
CA ALA A 307 22.06 16.70 4.56
C ALA A 307 21.23 16.68 5.87
N ALA A 308 20.13 15.92 5.91
CA ALA A 308 19.31 15.78 7.10
C ALA A 308 20.01 14.96 8.22
N GLN A 309 20.84 13.98 7.86
CA GLN A 309 21.68 13.25 8.82
C GLN A 309 22.79 14.13 9.40
N GLU A 310 23.34 15.05 8.60
CA GLU A 310 24.34 16.02 9.06
C GLU A 310 23.74 17.09 10.01
N GLU A 311 22.48 17.49 9.81
CA GLU A 311 21.79 18.43 10.70
C GLU A 311 21.31 17.78 12.02
N GLY A 312 21.06 16.47 12.05
CA GLY A 312 20.66 15.72 13.24
C GLY A 312 21.80 15.36 14.22
N GLY A 313 23.06 15.65 13.87
CA GLY A 313 24.25 15.24 14.62
C GLY A 313 24.73 16.16 15.75
N LYS A 314 24.05 17.28 16.03
CA LYS A 314 24.44 18.17 17.15
C LYS A 314 23.67 17.85 18.42
N THR A 315 24.14 16.86 19.18
CA THR A 315 23.84 16.73 20.61
C THR A 315 24.58 17.83 21.39
N PRO A 316 23.94 18.55 22.32
CA PRO A 316 24.66 19.40 23.26
C PRO A 316 25.34 18.53 24.32
N ALA A 317 26.64 18.72 24.50
CA ALA A 317 27.43 18.10 25.55
C ALA A 317 26.88 18.46 26.94
N LEU A 318 26.59 17.44 27.76
CA LEU A 318 26.35 17.62 29.19
C LEU A 318 27.71 17.54 29.91
N GLU A 319 28.07 18.64 30.55
CA GLU A 319 29.27 18.78 31.38
C GLU A 319 29.21 17.83 32.59
N GLU A 320 30.29 17.06 32.76
CA GLU A 320 30.63 16.39 34.01
C GLU A 320 30.91 17.42 35.12
N LYS A 321 30.16 17.33 36.23
CA LYS A 321 30.65 17.76 37.55
C LYS A 321 30.36 16.66 38.56
N GLY A 322 31.43 16.01 39.00
CA GLY A 322 31.38 14.88 39.93
C GLY A 322 31.03 15.24 41.36
N ARG A 323 30.69 14.22 42.15
CA ARG A 323 30.90 14.16 43.61
C ARG A 323 30.83 12.72 44.13
N LYS A 324 32.00 12.26 44.58
CA LYS A 324 32.34 11.45 45.76
C LYS A 324 31.49 10.21 46.15
N ALA A 325 32.13 9.06 45.96
CA ALA A 325 32.38 7.95 46.90
C ALA A 325 31.51 7.79 48.16
N GLN A 326 30.93 6.58 48.31
CA GLN A 326 30.96 5.82 49.56
C GLN A 326 30.89 4.30 49.29
N LYS A 327 31.74 3.54 50.02
CA LYS A 327 31.93 2.08 50.01
C LYS A 327 30.93 1.37 50.94
N SER A 328 30.52 0.15 50.57
CA SER A 328 30.41 -1.06 51.44
C SER A 328 30.04 -2.25 50.53
N GLU A 329 30.96 -3.20 50.27
CA GLU A 329 31.26 -4.45 51.01
C GLU A 329 30.21 -5.59 50.89
N GLN A 330 30.63 -6.59 50.10
CA GLN A 330 30.56 -8.06 50.27
C GLN A 330 29.31 -8.76 50.84
N GLY A 331 28.89 -9.80 50.13
CA GLY A 331 28.77 -11.14 50.74
C GLY A 331 27.51 -11.96 50.42
N GLY A 332 27.71 -13.15 49.82
CA GLY A 332 27.01 -14.36 50.23
C GLY A 332 25.82 -14.86 49.39
N ALA A 333 26.05 -15.88 48.56
CA ALA A 333 25.11 -17.00 48.40
C ALA A 333 25.21 -17.92 49.65
N PRO A 334 24.23 -18.78 50.02
CA PRO A 334 23.89 -19.97 49.23
C PRO A 334 22.45 -20.57 49.35
N GLN A 335 22.14 -21.43 48.37
CA GLN A 335 21.44 -22.74 48.40
C GLN A 335 20.08 -23.00 49.09
N GLY A 336 19.24 -23.75 48.34
CA GLY A 336 18.32 -24.81 48.80
C GLY A 336 16.85 -24.37 48.88
N VAL A 337 15.82 -25.14 48.50
CA VAL A 337 15.66 -26.59 48.29
C VAL A 337 14.41 -26.86 47.42
N ARG A 338 14.58 -27.82 46.49
CA ARG A 338 13.66 -28.84 45.92
C ARG A 338 12.18 -28.89 46.36
N LYS A 339 11.28 -29.16 45.39
CA LYS A 339 10.62 -30.47 45.12
C LYS A 339 9.74 -30.35 43.86
N GLN A 340 9.95 -31.21 42.84
CA GLN A 340 9.20 -32.45 42.55
C GLN A 340 7.69 -32.22 42.38
N GLY A 341 7.01 -32.65 41.33
CA GLY A 341 7.32 -33.54 40.21
C GLY A 341 5.99 -33.89 39.54
N ASP A 342 5.98 -34.22 38.26
CA ASP A 342 5.51 -35.54 37.81
C ASP A 342 5.58 -35.68 36.28
N GLU A 343 6.05 -36.86 35.90
CA GLU A 343 6.28 -37.37 34.56
C GLU A 343 5.01 -37.94 33.92
N GLU A 344 5.18 -38.30 32.65
CA GLU A 344 4.39 -39.18 31.77
C GLU A 344 3.66 -38.44 30.64
N LYS A 345 3.74 -38.84 29.36
CA LYS A 345 4.17 -40.10 28.77
C LYS A 345 4.51 -39.89 27.29
N ARG A 346 5.38 -40.78 26.81
CA ARG A 346 5.87 -40.94 25.43
C ARG A 346 4.76 -41.19 24.40
N GLY A 347 4.98 -40.73 23.17
CA GLY A 347 4.26 -41.20 21.98
C GLY A 347 4.97 -40.77 20.68
N ARG A 348 5.60 -41.73 19.99
CA ARG A 348 6.39 -41.57 18.77
C ARG A 348 5.53 -41.39 17.50
N SER A 349 6.02 -40.53 16.61
CA SER A 349 6.04 -40.58 15.12
C SER A 349 5.07 -41.50 14.34
N HIS A 350 4.36 -40.94 13.35
CA HIS A 350 4.65 -41.13 11.91
C HIS A 350 3.70 -40.36 10.95
N ARG A 351 4.32 -39.59 10.05
CA ARG A 351 4.10 -39.43 8.59
C ARG A 351 2.70 -39.54 7.94
N SER A 352 2.45 -38.47 7.17
CA SER A 352 1.98 -38.40 5.77
C SER A 352 0.53 -37.95 5.52
N SER A 353 0.39 -36.67 5.17
CA SER A 353 -0.75 -36.15 4.41
C SER A 353 -0.31 -35.95 2.96
N ARG A 354 -0.86 -36.79 2.08
CA ARG A 354 -0.70 -36.74 0.62
C ARG A 354 -1.28 -35.46 0.03
N SER A 355 -0.54 -34.92 -0.92
CA SER A 355 -0.90 -33.90 -1.88
C SER A 355 -2.13 -34.27 -2.71
N ARG A 356 -2.96 -33.27 -3.03
CA ARG A 356 -3.92 -33.33 -4.15
C ARG A 356 -3.60 -32.20 -5.13
N SER A 357 -2.85 -32.55 -6.17
CA SER A 357 -2.75 -31.80 -7.41
C SER A 357 -3.99 -32.06 -8.28
N GLY A 358 -4.40 -31.07 -9.06
CA GLY A 358 -5.59 -31.10 -9.89
C GLY A 358 -5.36 -31.37 -11.37
N ARG A 359 -6.47 -31.14 -12.12
CA ARG A 359 -6.62 -31.00 -13.60
C ARG A 359 -6.48 -32.30 -14.38
N ASP A 360 -7.08 -32.55 -15.54
CA ASP A 360 -8.05 -31.94 -16.47
C ASP A 360 -8.15 -33.04 -17.57
N ARG A 361 -9.28 -33.45 -18.16
CA ARG A 361 -9.92 -32.91 -19.38
C ARG A 361 -10.46 -34.13 -20.16
N TRP A 362 -11.66 -34.01 -20.72
CA TRP A 362 -11.99 -34.27 -22.14
C TRP A 362 -13.51 -34.27 -22.31
N ARG A 363 -14.06 -33.17 -22.83
CA ARG A 363 -15.38 -33.14 -23.49
C ARG A 363 -15.14 -32.91 -24.98
N ARG A 364 -15.52 -33.89 -25.79
CA ARG A 364 -15.57 -33.79 -27.25
C ARG A 364 -16.84 -33.04 -27.66
N ALA A 365 -16.66 -31.99 -28.46
CA ALA A 365 -17.70 -31.39 -29.28
C ALA A 365 -17.95 -32.28 -30.52
N LYS A 366 -19.22 -32.51 -30.88
CA LYS A 366 -19.64 -32.90 -32.23
C LYS A 366 -20.62 -31.83 -32.75
N LYS A 367 -20.42 -31.49 -34.03
CA LYS A 367 -20.99 -30.41 -34.83
C LYS A 367 -22.52 -30.48 -35.03
N PRO A 368 -23.17 -29.38 -35.43
CA PRO A 368 -24.58 -29.34 -35.80
C PRO A 368 -24.82 -29.86 -37.23
N SER A 369 -25.97 -30.51 -37.45
CA SER A 369 -26.50 -30.90 -38.76
C SER A 369 -27.40 -29.80 -39.32
N GLN A 370 -27.14 -29.38 -40.57
CA GLN A 370 -28.02 -28.56 -41.39
C GLN A 370 -29.14 -29.41 -42.03
N GLN A 371 -30.32 -28.79 -42.13
CA GLN A 371 -31.38 -28.87 -43.17
C GLN A 371 -31.66 -30.21 -43.91
N GLN A 372 -32.92 -30.66 -43.88
CA GLN A 372 -33.87 -30.50 -45.01
C GLN A 372 -35.27 -31.08 -44.72
N GLN A 373 -36.28 -30.33 -45.17
CA GLN A 373 -37.58 -30.71 -45.76
C GLN A 373 -38.61 -31.52 -44.96
N GLY A 374 -39.84 -30.99 -44.97
CA GLY A 374 -41.06 -31.54 -44.40
C GLY A 374 -42.00 -30.42 -44.02
#